data_AF-D4MM25-F1
#
_entry.id   AF-D4MM25-F1
#
_cell.length_a   1.000
_cell.length_b   1.000
_cell.length_c   1.000
_cell.angle_alpha   90.00
_cell.angle_beta   90.00
_cell.angle_gamma   90.00
#
_symmetry.space_group_name_H-M   'P 1'
#
loop_
_entity.id
_entity.type
_entity.pdbx_description
1 polymer ?
#
loop_
_entity_poly.entity_id
_entity_poly.type
_entity_poly.pdbx_seq_one_letter_code
_entity_poly.pdbx_strand_id
1 'polypeptide(L)'
;MRFIKRAKAAYISTCAAIAVIGLILILFPEISMLAVCYMLGIAAIVFGIVKITGYFSADPYGLAFQFDFAFGIIAILLGLVVIIHPGNIMALVPVIMGIYFMIDGIMKIQTAVDAKRFGVRSWWLILVSAIVTGGIGILLLVNPFESAVALTVLLGITLLADGISNIWIAAYTVKAIKKEVHADDKIYVETSNREDKDD
;
A
#
# COMPACT_ATOMS: atom_id res chain seq x y z
N MET A 1 -14.97 22.87 -18.98
CA MET A 1 -15.83 22.06 -18.07
C MET A 1 -15.79 20.53 -18.28
N ARG A 2 -15.61 19.97 -19.49
CA ARG A 2 -15.60 18.49 -19.70
C ARG A 2 -14.40 17.75 -19.09
N PHE A 3 -13.23 18.38 -19.04
CA PHE A 3 -12.01 17.81 -18.44
C PHE A 3 -12.16 17.56 -16.93
N ILE A 4 -12.71 18.55 -16.20
CA ILE A 4 -12.96 18.46 -14.75
C ILE A 4 -13.98 17.35 -14.43
N LYS A 5 -15.02 17.18 -15.25
CA LYS A 5 -16.00 16.09 -15.08
C LYS A 5 -15.39 14.71 -15.32
N ARG A 6 -14.51 14.56 -16.32
CA ARG A 6 -13.80 13.30 -16.60
C ARG A 6 -12.76 12.96 -15.53
N ALA A 7 -12.00 13.94 -15.05
CA ALA A 7 -11.06 13.75 -13.95
C ALA A 7 -11.77 13.34 -12.65
N LYS A 8 -12.91 13.96 -12.34
CA LYS A 8 -13.74 13.58 -11.19
C LYS A 8 -14.29 12.16 -11.32
N ALA A 9 -14.77 11.78 -12.51
CA ALA A 9 -15.28 10.44 -12.77
C ALA A 9 -14.16 9.39 -12.66
N ALA A 10 -12.97 9.69 -13.18
CA ALA A 10 -11.80 8.82 -13.06
C ALA A 10 -11.41 8.62 -11.58
N TYR A 11 -11.31 9.70 -10.80
CA TYR A 11 -10.96 9.60 -9.38
C TYR A 11 -11.99 8.77 -8.58
N ILE A 12 -13.28 9.01 -8.78
CA ILE A 12 -14.35 8.24 -8.12
C ILE A 12 -14.29 6.77 -8.54
N SER A 13 -14.00 6.47 -9.81
CA SER A 13 -13.85 5.08 -10.28
C SER A 13 -12.67 4.37 -9.63
N THR A 14 -11.55 5.06 -9.41
CA THR A 14 -10.39 4.51 -8.71
C THR A 14 -10.71 4.21 -7.25
N CYS A 15 -11.39 5.12 -6.55
CA CYS A 15 -11.78 4.88 -5.16
C CYS A 15 -12.81 3.75 -5.03
N ALA A 16 -13.75 3.66 -5.97
CA ALA A 16 -14.71 2.56 -6.04
C ALA A 16 -14.01 1.22 -6.30
N ALA A 17 -13.02 1.18 -7.20
CA ALA A 17 -12.23 -0.01 -7.45
C ALA A 17 -11.45 -0.45 -6.20
N ILE A 18 -10.80 0.49 -5.49
CA ILE A 18 -10.10 0.21 -4.23
C ILE A 18 -11.04 -0.37 -3.17
N ALA A 19 -12.25 0.20 -3.04
CA ALA A 19 -13.24 -0.31 -2.11
C ALA A 19 -13.73 -1.72 -2.47
N VAL A 20 -13.99 -1.99 -3.76
CA VAL A 20 -14.39 -3.33 -4.22
C VAL A 20 -13.28 -4.34 -3.97
N ILE A 21 -12.03 -3.99 -4.24
CA ILE A 21 -10.87 -4.84 -3.95
C ILE A 21 -10.78 -5.12 -2.44
N GLY A 22 -10.91 -4.09 -1.60
CA GLY A 22 -10.93 -4.25 -0.14
C GLY A 22 -12.04 -5.20 0.34
N LEU A 23 -13.24 -5.12 -0.26
CA LEU A 23 -14.34 -6.03 0.06
C LEU A 23 -14.05 -7.48 -0.36
N ILE A 24 -13.46 -7.69 -1.54
CA ILE A 24 -13.07 -9.03 -2.02
C ILE A 24 -12.03 -9.65 -1.06
N LEU A 25 -11.07 -8.86 -0.58
CA LEU A 25 -10.07 -9.30 0.39
C LEU A 25 -10.68 -9.78 1.70
N ILE A 26 -11.77 -9.13 2.17
CA ILE A 26 -12.47 -9.53 3.40
C ILE A 26 -13.30 -10.79 3.19
N LEU A 27 -14.03 -10.88 2.08
CA LEU A 27 -14.96 -11.99 1.83
C LEU A 27 -14.22 -13.28 1.43
N PHE A 28 -13.10 -13.16 0.72
CA PHE A 28 -12.33 -14.29 0.21
C PHE A 28 -10.82 -14.10 0.45
N PRO A 29 -10.37 -14.15 1.72
CA PRO A 29 -8.97 -13.94 2.07
C PRO A 29 -8.06 -15.03 1.47
N GLU A 30 -8.50 -16.29 1.43
CA GLU A 30 -7.71 -17.39 0.84
C GLU A 30 -7.46 -17.20 -0.66
N ILE A 31 -8.50 -16.83 -1.41
CA ILE A 31 -8.39 -16.57 -2.87
C ILE A 31 -7.48 -15.36 -3.11
N SER A 32 -7.57 -14.35 -2.24
CA SER A 32 -6.71 -13.16 -2.32
C SER A 32 -5.25 -13.50 -2.08
N MET A 33 -4.94 -14.33 -1.08
CA MET A 33 -3.58 -14.82 -0.84
C MET A 33 -3.06 -15.66 -2.02
N LEU A 34 -3.89 -16.54 -2.60
CA LEU A 34 -3.55 -17.28 -3.82
C LEU A 34 -3.21 -16.34 -4.97
N ALA A 35 -4.06 -15.32 -5.20
CA ALA A 35 -3.84 -14.34 -6.25
C ALA A 35 -2.52 -13.59 -6.07
N VAL A 36 -2.19 -13.18 -4.84
CA VAL A 36 -0.91 -12.53 -4.51
C VAL A 36 0.27 -13.47 -4.79
N CYS A 37 0.20 -14.74 -4.38
CA CYS A 37 1.25 -15.72 -4.67
C CYS A 37 1.46 -15.91 -6.17
N TYR A 38 0.38 -16.08 -6.94
CA TYR A 38 0.49 -16.21 -8.41
C TYR A 38 1.04 -14.95 -9.06
N MET A 39 0.58 -13.77 -8.65
CA MET A 39 1.12 -12.50 -9.16
C MET A 39 2.61 -12.36 -8.87
N LEU A 40 3.05 -12.68 -7.65
CA LEU A 40 4.47 -12.65 -7.27
C LEU A 40 5.29 -13.68 -8.06
N GLY A 41 4.78 -14.89 -8.23
CA GLY A 41 5.45 -15.94 -9.01
C GLY A 41 5.62 -15.55 -10.47
N ILE A 42 4.55 -15.04 -11.11
CA ILE A 42 4.59 -14.54 -12.50
C ILE A 42 5.56 -13.36 -12.61
N ALA A 43 5.49 -12.40 -11.68
CA ALA A 43 6.39 -11.25 -11.67
C ALA A 43 7.87 -11.67 -11.53
N ALA A 44 8.17 -12.66 -10.68
CA ALA A 44 9.51 -13.20 -10.52
C ALA A 44 10.02 -13.89 -11.80
N ILE A 45 9.16 -14.63 -12.50
CA ILE A 45 9.49 -15.25 -13.80
C ILE A 45 9.77 -14.15 -14.84
N VAL A 46 8.89 -13.15 -14.97
CA VAL A 46 9.07 -12.03 -15.91
C VAL A 46 10.36 -11.29 -15.60
N PHE A 47 10.62 -10.97 -14.34
CA PHE A 47 11.85 -10.33 -13.90
C PHE A 47 13.09 -11.15 -14.26
N GLY A 48 13.04 -12.46 -14.06
CA GLY A 48 14.12 -13.37 -14.45
C GLY A 48 14.36 -13.41 -15.97
N ILE A 49 13.30 -13.39 -16.78
CA ILE A 49 13.40 -13.30 -18.25
C ILE A 49 14.04 -11.96 -18.66
N VAL A 50 13.64 -10.85 -18.05
CA VAL A 50 14.23 -9.52 -18.31
C VAL A 50 15.72 -9.50 -17.97
N LYS A 51 16.12 -10.07 -16.82
CA LYS A 51 17.54 -10.22 -16.42
C LYS A 51 18.34 -11.04 -17.44
N ILE A 52 17.79 -12.16 -17.91
CA ILE A 52 18.47 -13.02 -18.91
C ILE A 52 18.57 -12.33 -20.28
N THR A 53 17.51 -11.69 -20.75
CA THR A 53 17.52 -10.97 -22.04
C THR A 53 18.44 -9.75 -22.01
N GLY A 54 18.53 -9.07 -20.86
CA GLY A 54 19.49 -8.00 -20.60
C GLY A 54 20.94 -8.47 -20.63
N TYR A 55 21.23 -9.68 -20.11
CA TYR A 55 22.56 -10.28 -20.17
C TYR A 55 23.05 -10.48 -21.62
N PHE A 56 22.16 -10.84 -22.53
CA PHE A 56 22.51 -11.02 -23.94
C PHE A 56 22.60 -9.71 -24.76
N SER A 57 22.14 -8.57 -24.23
CA SER A 57 21.94 -7.35 -25.02
C SER A 57 23.02 -6.25 -24.85
N ALA A 58 24.03 -6.37 -23.99
CA ALA A 58 25.10 -5.38 -23.92
C ALA A 58 26.41 -5.91 -23.30
N ASP A 59 27.49 -5.95 -24.11
CA ASP A 59 28.88 -5.98 -23.64
C ASP A 59 29.36 -4.52 -23.53
N PRO A 60 29.75 -3.99 -22.33
CA PRO A 60 31.17 -3.91 -21.97
C PRO A 60 31.51 -3.91 -20.45
N TYR A 61 30.77 -4.60 -19.57
CA TYR A 61 31.07 -4.65 -18.12
C TYR A 61 31.16 -6.10 -17.58
N GLY A 62 32.10 -6.87 -18.12
CA GLY A 62 32.31 -8.32 -17.88
C GLY A 62 32.61 -8.80 -16.45
N LEU A 63 32.32 -8.01 -15.41
CA LEU A 63 32.47 -8.41 -14.00
C LEU A 63 31.18 -8.17 -13.17
N ALA A 64 30.33 -7.23 -13.56
CA ALA A 64 29.07 -6.93 -12.85
C ALA A 64 27.88 -7.78 -13.34
N PHE A 65 27.93 -8.24 -14.60
CA PHE A 65 26.81 -8.94 -15.27
C PHE A 65 26.85 -10.48 -15.16
N GLN A 66 27.94 -11.08 -14.66
CA GLN A 66 28.03 -12.55 -14.55
C GLN A 66 27.00 -13.11 -13.55
N PHE A 67 26.73 -12.36 -12.48
CA PHE A 67 25.71 -12.71 -11.52
C PHE A 67 24.29 -12.51 -12.08
N ASP A 68 24.07 -11.60 -13.03
CA ASP A 68 22.73 -11.28 -13.51
C ASP A 68 22.06 -12.43 -14.29
N PHE A 69 22.85 -13.24 -14.99
CA PHE A 69 22.35 -14.48 -15.61
C PHE A 69 21.94 -15.52 -14.57
N ALA A 70 22.81 -15.77 -13.58
CA ALA A 70 22.53 -16.71 -12.50
C ALA A 70 21.32 -16.25 -11.65
N PHE A 71 21.24 -14.97 -11.31
CA PHE A 71 20.09 -14.38 -10.61
C PHE A 71 18.81 -14.48 -11.45
N GLY A 72 18.90 -14.31 -12.77
CA GLY A 72 17.76 -14.50 -13.67
C GLY A 72 17.22 -15.93 -13.64
N ILE A 73 18.10 -16.93 -13.71
CA ILE A 73 17.72 -18.35 -13.59
C ILE A 73 17.09 -18.63 -12.22
N ILE A 74 17.74 -18.17 -11.14
CA ILE A 74 17.24 -18.35 -9.77
C ILE A 74 15.86 -17.71 -9.62
N ALA A 75 15.64 -16.51 -10.16
CA ALA A 75 14.36 -15.82 -10.11
C ALA A 75 13.25 -16.59 -10.84
N ILE A 76 13.54 -17.16 -12.02
CA ILE A 76 12.59 -18.01 -12.76
C ILE A 76 12.25 -19.27 -11.96
N LEU A 77 13.27 -19.98 -11.45
CA LEU A 77 13.07 -21.20 -10.65
C LEU A 77 12.25 -20.90 -9.39
N LEU A 78 12.58 -19.80 -8.69
CA LEU A 78 11.85 -19.38 -7.50
C LEU A 78 10.40 -19.01 -7.84
N GLY A 79 10.17 -18.27 -8.92
CA GLY A 79 8.82 -17.96 -9.38
C GLY A 79 8.02 -19.20 -9.76
N LEU A 80 8.64 -20.19 -10.38
CA LEU A 80 8.00 -21.46 -10.70
C LEU A 80 7.64 -22.27 -9.45
N VAL A 81 8.56 -22.36 -8.47
CA VAL A 81 8.30 -22.99 -7.17
C VAL A 81 7.12 -22.32 -6.46
N VAL A 82 7.03 -20.99 -6.53
CA VAL A 82 5.91 -20.23 -5.93
C VAL A 82 4.57 -20.59 -6.57
N ILE A 83 4.54 -20.78 -7.89
CA ILE A 83 3.31 -21.14 -8.63
C ILE A 83 2.91 -22.61 -8.39
N ILE A 84 3.88 -23.53 -8.29
CA ILE A 84 3.61 -24.96 -8.09
C ILE A 84 3.18 -25.26 -6.64
N HIS A 85 3.79 -24.58 -5.66
CA HIS A 85 3.53 -24.81 -4.23
C HIS A 85 3.07 -23.53 -3.52
N PRO A 86 1.94 -22.92 -3.91
CA PRO A 86 1.49 -21.65 -3.34
C PRO A 86 1.16 -21.79 -1.84
N GLY A 87 0.68 -22.95 -1.39
CA GLY A 87 0.37 -23.20 0.03
C GLY A 87 1.58 -23.04 0.97
N ASN A 88 2.77 -23.46 0.55
CA ASN A 88 3.98 -23.30 1.36
C ASN A 88 4.43 -21.83 1.40
N ILE A 89 4.30 -21.12 0.28
CA ILE A 89 4.66 -19.70 0.19
C ILE A 89 3.74 -18.84 1.07
N MET A 90 2.46 -19.21 1.16
CA MET A 90 1.51 -18.53 2.06
C MET A 90 1.90 -18.63 3.53
N ALA A 91 2.59 -19.68 3.94
CA ALA A 91 3.11 -19.80 5.30
C ALA A 91 4.42 -19.01 5.50
N LEU A 92 5.22 -18.85 4.44
CA LEU A 92 6.49 -18.12 4.52
C LEU A 92 6.31 -16.61 4.67
N VAL A 93 5.33 -16.01 3.98
CA VAL A 93 5.11 -14.56 4.03
C VAL A 93 4.81 -14.05 5.47
N PRO A 94 3.88 -14.66 6.23
CA PRO A 94 3.65 -14.30 7.63
C PRO A 94 4.85 -14.55 8.52
N VAL A 95 5.64 -15.60 8.27
CA VAL A 95 6.86 -15.87 9.06
C VAL A 95 7.89 -14.75 8.86
N ILE A 96 8.14 -14.35 7.61
CA ILE A 96 9.04 -13.24 7.30
C ILE A 96 8.53 -11.94 7.93
N MET A 97 7.23 -11.66 7.80
CA MET A 97 6.59 -10.52 8.45
C MET A 97 6.68 -10.59 9.99
N GLY A 98 6.53 -11.76 10.59
CA GLY A 98 6.64 -11.96 12.04
C GLY A 98 8.04 -11.66 12.55
N ILE A 99 9.07 -12.11 11.83
CA ILE A 99 10.47 -11.75 12.11
C ILE A 99 10.67 -10.23 11.96
N TYR A 100 10.14 -9.63 10.90
CA TYR A 100 10.21 -8.18 10.70
C TYR A 100 9.53 -7.41 11.85
N PHE A 101 8.36 -7.85 12.29
CA PHE A 101 7.61 -7.24 13.41
C PHE A 101 8.32 -7.43 14.75
N MET A 102 9.04 -8.54 14.94
CA MET A 102 9.93 -8.73 16.09
C MET A 102 11.06 -7.70 16.10
N ILE A 103 11.74 -7.53 14.98
CA ILE A 103 12.83 -6.55 14.85
C ILE A 103 12.28 -5.13 15.08
N ASP A 104 11.15 -4.79 14.46
CA ASP A 104 10.49 -3.49 14.61
C ASP A 104 10.02 -3.24 16.06
N GLY A 105 9.45 -4.26 16.72
CA GLY A 105 9.08 -4.21 18.13
C GLY A 105 10.29 -3.91 19.04
N ILE A 106 11.43 -4.57 18.80
CA ILE A 106 12.67 -4.32 19.54
C ILE A 106 13.15 -2.87 19.30
N MET A 107 13.12 -2.37 18.07
CA MET A 107 13.51 -1.00 17.74
C MET A 107 12.59 0.03 18.40
N LYS A 108 11.28 -0.23 18.48
CA LYS A 108 10.31 0.63 19.17
C LYS A 108 10.53 0.64 20.68
N ILE A 109 10.96 -0.47 21.30
CA ILE A 109 11.33 -0.49 22.72
C ILE A 109 12.52 0.45 22.96
N GLN A 110 13.56 0.39 22.11
CA GLN A 110 14.70 1.31 22.20
C GLN A 110 14.24 2.77 22.07
N THR A 111 13.41 3.05 21.06
CA THR A 111 12.82 4.38 20.84
C THR A 111 12.00 4.86 22.04
N ALA A 112 11.25 3.98 22.71
CA ALA A 112 10.47 4.34 23.90
C ALA A 112 11.37 4.70 25.09
N VAL A 113 12.49 3.98 25.26
CA VAL A 113 13.49 4.26 26.31
C VAL A 113 14.17 5.59 26.04
N ASP A 114 14.53 5.87 24.80
CA ASP A 114 15.13 7.15 24.41
C ASP A 114 14.13 8.29 24.61
N ALA A 115 12.88 8.13 24.17
CA ALA A 115 11.81 9.12 24.40
C ALA A 115 11.60 9.43 25.89
N LYS A 116 11.70 8.40 26.76
CA LYS A 116 11.67 8.59 28.21
C LYS A 116 12.89 9.39 28.71
N ARG A 117 14.08 9.15 28.18
CA ARG A 117 15.31 9.90 28.51
C ARG A 117 15.24 11.37 28.07
N PHE A 118 14.61 11.64 26.92
CA PHE A 118 14.38 13.01 26.40
C PHE A 118 13.18 13.74 27.05
N GLY A 119 12.50 13.12 28.03
CA GLY A 119 11.40 13.76 28.75
C GLY A 119 10.08 13.83 27.97
N VAL A 120 9.92 13.04 26.91
CA VAL A 120 8.70 12.99 26.11
C VAL A 120 7.59 12.31 26.92
N ARG A 121 6.53 13.07 27.26
CA ARG A 121 5.40 12.56 28.08
C ARG A 121 4.69 11.34 27.46
N SER A 122 4.73 11.21 26.14
CA SER A 122 4.11 10.13 25.37
C SER A 122 4.93 8.84 25.28
N TRP A 123 6.03 8.69 26.03
CA TRP A 123 6.89 7.51 25.99
C TRP A 123 6.15 6.18 26.27
N TRP A 124 5.12 6.22 27.14
CA TRP A 124 4.27 5.07 27.42
C TRP A 124 3.49 4.59 26.20
N LEU A 125 3.03 5.49 25.32
CA LEU A 125 2.30 5.11 24.11
C LEU A 125 3.20 4.35 23.14
N ILE A 126 4.46 4.77 23.02
CA ILE A 126 5.46 4.10 22.20
C ILE A 126 5.74 2.70 22.76
N LEU A 127 5.88 2.59 24.09
CA LEU A 127 6.13 1.30 24.75
C LEU A 127 4.95 0.33 24.58
N VAL A 128 3.71 0.80 24.76
CA VAL A 128 2.50 0.00 24.50
C VAL A 128 2.44 -0.44 23.04
N SER A 129 2.73 0.47 22.10
CA SER A 129 2.76 0.12 20.67
C SER A 129 3.84 -0.94 20.35
N ALA A 130 4.97 -0.91 21.06
CA ALA A 130 6.04 -1.88 20.89
C ALA A 130 5.61 -3.28 21.39
N ILE A 131 4.94 -3.35 22.54
CA ILE A 131 4.38 -4.59 23.09
C ILE A 131 3.33 -5.17 22.14
N VAL A 132 2.42 -4.34 21.63
CA VAL A 132 1.39 -4.78 20.67
C VAL A 132 2.03 -5.29 19.38
N THR A 133 2.99 -4.55 18.83
CA THR A 133 3.72 -4.96 17.61
C THR A 133 4.46 -6.28 17.83
N GLY A 134 5.10 -6.45 18.99
CA GLY A 134 5.75 -7.69 19.38
C GLY A 134 4.75 -8.85 19.52
N GLY A 135 3.61 -8.62 20.18
CA GLY A 135 2.55 -9.63 20.29
C GLY A 135 2.05 -10.11 18.94
N ILE A 136 1.84 -9.18 17.99
CA ILE A 136 1.47 -9.50 16.60
C ILE A 136 2.59 -10.32 15.95
N GLY A 137 3.86 -9.92 16.09
CA GLY A 137 4.99 -10.68 15.54
C GLY A 137 5.06 -12.13 16.05
N ILE A 138 4.82 -12.35 17.35
CA ILE A 138 4.78 -13.71 17.92
C ILE A 138 3.59 -14.49 17.37
N LEU A 139 2.41 -13.86 17.28
CA LEU A 139 1.20 -14.50 16.76
C LEU A 139 1.41 -15.01 15.32
N LEU A 140 2.07 -14.20 14.49
CA LEU A 140 2.45 -14.55 13.12
C LEU A 140 3.40 -15.75 13.04
N LEU A 141 4.27 -15.93 14.03
CA LEU A 141 5.22 -17.04 14.08
C LEU A 141 4.59 -18.34 14.61
N VAL A 142 3.65 -18.24 15.55
CA VAL A 142 2.99 -19.42 16.15
C VAL A 142 1.96 -20.01 15.19
N ASN A 143 1.10 -19.18 14.60
CA ASN A 143 0.07 -19.60 13.66
C ASN A 143 0.11 -18.74 12.40
N PRO A 144 1.04 -19.01 11.46
CA PRO A 144 1.25 -18.19 10.28
C PRO A 144 0.02 -18.15 9.37
N PHE A 145 -0.71 -19.26 9.23
CA PHE A 145 -1.85 -19.34 8.31
C PHE A 145 -3.04 -18.49 8.78
N GLU A 146 -3.50 -18.67 10.03
CA GLU A 146 -4.58 -17.85 10.59
C GLU A 146 -4.18 -16.38 10.67
N SER A 147 -2.92 -16.11 11.02
CA SER A 147 -2.40 -14.74 11.05
C SER A 147 -2.37 -14.11 9.67
N ALA A 148 -2.04 -14.85 8.62
CA ALA A 148 -2.08 -14.37 7.23
C ALA A 148 -3.49 -13.95 6.82
N VAL A 149 -4.48 -14.77 7.16
CA VAL A 149 -5.90 -14.47 6.92
C VAL A 149 -6.31 -13.22 7.69
N ALA A 150 -5.98 -13.14 8.99
CA ALA A 150 -6.30 -11.99 9.82
C ALA A 150 -5.67 -10.69 9.27
N LEU A 151 -4.41 -10.73 8.82
CA LEU A 151 -3.74 -9.59 8.20
C LEU A 151 -4.37 -9.20 6.87
N THR A 152 -4.76 -10.17 6.06
CA THR A 152 -5.42 -9.93 4.76
C THR A 152 -6.79 -9.29 4.96
N VAL A 153 -7.56 -9.76 5.95
CA VAL A 153 -8.84 -9.17 6.34
C VAL A 153 -8.64 -7.75 6.89
N LEU A 154 -7.63 -7.55 7.76
CA LEU A 154 -7.31 -6.23 8.30
C LEU A 154 -6.92 -5.25 7.18
N LEU A 155 -6.11 -5.70 6.22
CA LEU A 155 -5.79 -4.93 5.01
C LEU A 155 -7.04 -4.62 4.20
N GLY A 156 -7.94 -5.60 4.00
CA GLY A 156 -9.22 -5.36 3.33
C GLY A 156 -10.05 -4.27 4.02
N ILE A 157 -10.10 -4.29 5.36
CA ILE A 157 -10.79 -3.27 6.17
C ILE A 157 -10.13 -1.90 5.99
N THR A 158 -8.80 -1.81 6.04
CA THR A 158 -8.10 -0.52 5.85
C THR A 158 -8.27 0.00 4.43
N LEU A 159 -8.21 -0.86 3.40
CA LEU A 159 -8.47 -0.47 2.02
C LEU A 159 -9.91 0.04 1.82
N LEU A 160 -10.89 -0.60 2.48
CA LEU A 160 -12.27 -0.10 2.49
C LEU A 160 -12.37 1.26 3.16
N ALA A 161 -11.76 1.42 4.33
CA ALA A 161 -11.75 2.69 5.06
C ALA A 161 -11.08 3.81 4.25
N ASP A 162 -9.98 3.53 3.58
CA ASP A 162 -9.27 4.46 2.70
C ASP A 162 -10.09 4.79 1.45
N GLY A 163 -10.74 3.80 0.84
CA GLY A 163 -11.64 4.01 -0.30
C GLY A 163 -12.79 4.96 0.04
N ILE A 164 -13.44 4.74 1.20
CA ILE A 164 -14.52 5.60 1.69
C ILE A 164 -14.01 7.01 2.04
N SER A 165 -12.88 7.09 2.75
CA SER A 165 -12.28 8.37 3.15
C SER A 165 -11.86 9.20 1.93
N ASN A 166 -11.29 8.58 0.89
CA ASN A 166 -10.92 9.27 -0.34
C ASN A 166 -12.14 9.77 -1.12
N ILE A 167 -13.25 9.03 -1.14
CA ILE A 167 -14.53 9.52 -1.71
C ILE A 167 -15.04 10.74 -0.93
N TRP A 168 -14.94 10.69 0.40
CA TRP A 168 -15.32 11.79 1.28
C TRP A 168 -14.47 13.04 1.00
N ILE A 169 -13.14 12.90 0.94
CA ILE A 169 -12.22 14.00 0.61
C ILE A 169 -12.57 14.59 -0.75
N ALA A 170 -12.72 13.77 -1.79
CA ALA A 170 -13.10 14.24 -3.12
C ALA A 170 -14.43 15.01 -3.13
N ALA A 171 -15.40 14.62 -2.30
CA ALA A 171 -16.66 15.34 -2.16
C ALA A 171 -16.48 16.71 -1.48
N TYR A 172 -15.61 16.80 -0.47
CA TYR A 172 -15.34 18.05 0.25
C TYR A 172 -14.47 19.01 -0.56
N THR A 173 -13.40 18.55 -1.20
CA THR A 173 -12.52 19.39 -2.04
C THR A 173 -13.32 20.02 -3.19
N VAL A 174 -14.22 19.27 -3.83
CA VAL A 174 -15.09 19.80 -4.88
C VAL A 174 -16.12 20.80 -4.33
N LYS A 175 -16.63 20.60 -3.10
CA LYS A 175 -17.52 21.58 -2.45
C LYS A 175 -16.77 22.86 -2.07
N ALA A 176 -15.53 22.77 -1.60
CA ALA A 176 -14.70 23.91 -1.24
C ALA A 176 -14.38 24.78 -2.48
N ILE A 177 -13.91 24.16 -3.56
CA ILE A 177 -13.61 24.88 -4.82
C ILE A 177 -14.87 25.51 -5.41
N LYS A 178 -16.01 24.81 -5.38
CA LYS A 178 -17.27 25.38 -5.88
C LYS A 178 -17.76 26.56 -5.03
N LYS A 179 -17.49 26.55 -3.72
CA LYS A 179 -17.84 27.63 -2.80
C LYS A 179 -16.97 28.87 -3.02
N GLU A 180 -15.67 28.69 -3.23
CA GLU A 180 -14.76 29.80 -3.54
C GLU A 180 -15.05 30.41 -4.91
N VAL A 181 -15.24 29.59 -5.95
CA VAL A 181 -15.60 30.09 -7.29
C VAL A 181 -16.95 30.84 -7.29
N HIS A 182 -17.94 30.40 -6.51
CA HIS A 182 -19.20 31.15 -6.37
C HIS A 182 -19.10 32.39 -5.47
N ALA A 183 -18.12 32.47 -4.58
CA ALA A 183 -17.89 33.67 -3.77
C ALA A 183 -17.22 34.75 -4.63
N ASP A 184 -16.23 34.35 -5.44
CA ASP A 184 -15.51 35.21 -6.37
C ASP A 184 -16.44 35.78 -7.45
N ASP A 185 -17.25 34.94 -8.09
CA ASP A 185 -18.22 35.34 -9.14
C ASP A 185 -19.28 36.34 -8.61
N LYS A 186 -19.69 36.22 -7.34
CA LYS A 186 -20.61 37.19 -6.72
C LYS A 186 -19.97 38.55 -6.46
N ILE A 187 -18.69 38.59 -6.09
CA ILE A 187 -17.97 39.83 -5.80
C ILE A 187 -17.80 40.66 -7.08
N TYR A 188 -17.52 40.03 -8.23
CA TYR A 188 -17.42 40.73 -9.52
C TYR A 188 -18.76 41.30 -9.99
N VAL A 189 -19.86 40.54 -9.86
CA VAL A 189 -21.19 41.02 -10.27
C VAL A 189 -21.66 42.19 -9.41
N GLU A 190 -21.32 42.20 -8.12
CA GLU A 190 -21.71 43.25 -7.18
C GLU A 190 -20.86 44.53 -7.31
N THR A 191 -19.62 44.41 -7.78
CA THR A 191 -18.76 45.56 -8.12
C THR A 191 -19.15 46.19 -9.46
N SER A 192 -19.41 45.38 -10.49
CA SER A 192 -19.90 45.86 -11.79
C SER A 192 -21.25 46.58 -11.71
N ASN A 193 -22.19 46.09 -10.89
CA ASN A 193 -23.49 46.75 -10.70
C ASN A 193 -23.43 48.07 -9.92
N ARG A 194 -22.33 48.35 -9.21
CA ARG A 194 -22.13 49.63 -8.53
C ARG A 194 -21.59 50.69 -9.50
N GLU A 195 -20.69 50.31 -10.41
CA GLU A 195 -20.17 51.23 -11.42
C GLU A 195 -21.26 51.70 -12.39
N ASP A 196 -22.19 50.83 -12.80
CA ASP A 196 -23.32 51.20 -13.69
C ASP A 196 -24.41 52.08 -13.05
N LYS A 197 -24.37 52.33 -11.73
CA LYS A 197 -25.37 53.13 -11.00
C LYS A 197 -24.92 54.54 -10.65
N ASP A 198 -23.63 54.82 -10.81
CA ASP A 198 -23.04 56.12 -10.51
C ASP A 198 -22.89 57.03 -11.76
N ASP A 199 -23.33 56.54 -12.93
CA ASP A 199 -23.52 57.28 -14.21
C ASP A 199 -24.99 57.68 -14.43
#